data_AF-A0A9D2AC92-F1
#
_entry.id   AF-A0A9D2AC92-F1
#
_cell.length_a   1.000
_cell.length_b   1.000
_cell.length_c   1.000
_cell.angle_alpha   90.00
_cell.angle_beta   90.00
_cell.angle_gamma   90.00
#
_symmetry.space_group_name_H-M   'P 1'
#
loop_
_entity.id
_entity.type
_entity.pdbx_description
1 polymer ?
#
loop_
_entity_poly.entity_id
_entity_poly.type
_entity_poly.pdbx_seq_one_letter_code
_entity_poly.pdbx_strand_id
1 'polypeptide(L)'
;MPHDTPTTDSQGYTLKNILQFTDNDPDALQTILQSFVSSTTEHTRQLENALQNKNTEEISRLAHKMLPLFRQLEVTETVKALQDLEHPEKNNLSPQQISSLTGQAIREARELVQKLRASFHLV
;
A
#
# COMPACT_ATOMS: atom_id res chain seq x y z
N MET A 1 32.33 -10.54 -6.66
CA MET A 1 31.96 -9.46 -5.73
C MET A 1 30.46 -9.58 -5.49
N PRO A 2 29.99 -9.76 -4.25
CA PRO A 2 28.55 -9.79 -4.02
C PRO A 2 28.05 -8.35 -4.08
N HIS A 3 27.12 -8.07 -4.98
CA HIS A 3 26.30 -6.87 -4.90
C HIS A 3 25.34 -7.10 -3.73
N ASP A 4 25.49 -6.30 -2.69
CA ASP A 4 24.51 -6.15 -1.61
C ASP A 4 23.23 -5.56 -2.24
N THR A 5 22.45 -6.41 -2.91
CA THR A 5 21.08 -6.06 -3.28
C THR A 5 20.31 -5.94 -1.98
N PRO A 6 19.59 -4.85 -1.71
CA PRO A 6 18.92 -4.65 -0.43
C PRO A 6 17.96 -5.81 -0.18
N THR A 7 18.45 -6.74 0.63
CA THR A 7 17.71 -7.78 1.32
C THR A 7 16.60 -7.06 2.07
N THR A 8 15.37 -7.56 1.97
CA THR A 8 14.17 -7.08 2.66
C THR A 8 14.50 -6.61 4.08
N ASP A 9 14.87 -5.33 4.23
CA ASP A 9 15.47 -4.80 5.46
C ASP A 9 14.31 -4.35 6.31
N SER A 10 14.11 -4.98 7.47
CA SER A 10 13.64 -4.44 8.77
C SER A 10 12.38 -3.54 8.82
N GLN A 11 11.78 -3.21 7.67
CA GLN A 11 10.87 -2.07 7.44
C GLN A 11 9.53 -2.53 6.86
N GLY A 12 9.46 -3.77 6.35
CA GLY A 12 8.23 -4.42 5.88
C GLY A 12 7.87 -4.18 4.41
N TYR A 13 8.77 -3.62 3.60
CA TYR A 13 8.58 -3.37 2.16
C TYR A 13 9.90 -3.55 1.39
N THR A 14 9.82 -3.64 0.06
CA THR A 14 10.97 -3.71 -0.85
C THR A 14 10.77 -2.80 -2.06
N LEU A 15 11.87 -2.27 -2.58
CA LEU A 15 11.87 -1.39 -3.75
C LEU A 15 12.49 -2.03 -4.98
N LYS A 16 12.83 -3.33 -4.91
CA LYS A 16 13.52 -4.04 -6.00
C LYS A 16 12.79 -3.91 -7.34
N ASN A 17 11.48 -4.11 -7.34
CA ASN A 17 10.68 -3.97 -8.57
C ASN A 17 10.73 -2.54 -9.09
N ILE A 18 10.53 -1.54 -8.21
CA ILE A 18 10.55 -0.13 -8.63
C ILE A 18 11.92 0.28 -9.18
N LEU A 19 13.00 -0.10 -8.50
CA LEU A 19 14.38 0.15 -8.94
C LEU A 19 14.68 -0.48 -10.31
N GLN A 20 14.14 -1.67 -10.56
CA GLN A 20 14.27 -2.34 -11.86
C GLN A 20 13.51 -1.61 -12.97
N PHE A 21 12.35 -1.02 -12.65
CA PHE A 21 11.59 -0.20 -13.61
C PHE A 21 12.24 1.15 -13.91
N THR A 22 13.00 1.70 -12.97
CA THR A 22 13.66 3.00 -13.13
C THR A 22 15.06 2.90 -13.71
N ASP A 23 15.53 1.71 -14.12
CA ASP A 23 16.90 1.48 -14.59
C ASP A 23 17.96 2.06 -13.62
N ASN A 24 17.73 1.92 -12.31
CA ASN A 24 18.55 2.51 -11.26
C ASN A 24 18.62 4.05 -11.25
N ASP A 25 17.74 4.75 -11.96
CA ASP A 25 17.66 6.21 -11.94
C ASP A 25 16.98 6.73 -10.65
N PRO A 26 17.68 7.54 -9.83
CA PRO A 26 17.16 8.01 -8.55
C PRO A 26 16.05 9.07 -8.71
N ASP A 27 16.03 9.83 -9.80
CA ASP A 27 15.04 10.89 -10.05
C ASP A 27 13.70 10.28 -10.47
N ALA A 28 13.75 9.27 -11.35
CA ALA A 28 12.61 8.45 -11.72
C ALA A 28 12.07 7.65 -10.52
N LEU A 29 12.95 7.06 -9.70
CA LEU A 29 12.55 6.41 -8.44
C LEU A 29 11.80 7.38 -7.53
N GLN A 30 12.34 8.57 -7.32
CA GLN A 30 11.71 9.58 -6.47
C GLN A 30 10.34 10.00 -7.01
N THR A 31 10.21 10.19 -8.33
CA THR A 31 8.95 10.54 -9.00
C THR A 31 7.88 9.46 -8.82
N ILE A 32 8.26 8.18 -8.98
CA ILE A 32 7.35 7.06 -8.77
C ILE A 32 6.95 6.97 -7.30
N LEU A 33 7.90 7.11 -6.38
CA LEU A 33 7.62 7.07 -4.93
C LEU A 33 6.74 8.24 -4.48
N GLN A 34 6.93 9.45 -5.00
CA GLN A 34 6.04 10.58 -4.72
C GLN A 34 4.62 10.32 -5.23
N SER A 35 4.48 9.75 -6.43
CA SER A 35 3.19 9.38 -6.99
C SER A 35 2.50 8.30 -6.17
N PHE A 36 3.27 7.30 -5.71
CA PHE A 36 2.80 6.25 -4.81
C PHE A 36 2.32 6.84 -3.48
N VAL A 37 3.12 7.70 -2.85
CA VAL A 37 2.80 8.35 -1.57
C VAL A 37 1.54 9.20 -1.68
N SER A 38 1.44 10.01 -2.73
CA SER A 38 0.28 10.88 -2.97
C SER A 38 -0.98 10.05 -3.20
N SER A 39 -0.91 9.06 -4.09
CA SER A 39 -2.05 8.17 -4.38
C SER A 39 -2.48 7.38 -3.14
N THR A 40 -1.53 6.82 -2.40
CA THR A 40 -1.82 6.05 -1.18
C THR A 40 -2.45 6.92 -0.10
N THR A 41 -1.98 8.16 0.07
CA THR A 41 -2.56 9.12 1.02
C THR A 41 -4.00 9.45 0.66
N GLU A 42 -4.27 9.70 -0.62
CA GLU A 42 -5.63 9.98 -1.10
C GLU A 42 -6.56 8.77 -0.98
N HIS A 43 -6.11 7.58 -1.40
CA HIS A 43 -6.90 6.35 -1.27
C HIS A 43 -7.20 6.02 0.19
N THR A 44 -6.24 6.25 1.11
CA THR A 44 -6.44 6.05 2.55
C THR A 44 -7.54 6.96 3.10
N ARG A 45 -7.56 8.23 2.67
CA ARG A 45 -8.60 9.20 3.04
C ARG A 45 -9.98 8.76 2.54
N GLN A 46 -10.04 8.25 1.31
CA GLN A 46 -11.27 7.69 0.75
C GLN A 46 -11.71 6.42 1.49
N LEU A 47 -10.78 5.54 1.88
CA LEU A 47 -11.08 4.34 2.68
C LEU A 47 -11.66 4.71 4.05
N GLU A 48 -11.12 5.73 4.72
CA GLU A 48 -11.68 6.24 5.97
C GLU A 48 -13.11 6.74 5.79
N ASN A 49 -13.37 7.50 4.73
CA ASN A 49 -14.70 7.99 4.43
C ASN A 49 -15.67 6.83 4.12
N ALA A 50 -15.23 5.87 3.31
CA ALA A 50 -16.01 4.68 2.99
C ALA A 50 -16.31 3.84 4.24
N LEU A 51 -15.34 3.71 5.15
CA LEU A 51 -15.49 3.03 6.43
C LEU A 51 -16.53 3.73 7.32
N GLN A 52 -16.48 5.07 7.41
CA GLN A 52 -17.46 5.86 8.18
C GLN A 52 -18.88 5.72 7.62
N ASN A 53 -19.02 5.69 6.29
CA ASN A 53 -20.29 5.51 5.61
C ASN A 53 -20.72 4.03 5.50
N LYS A 54 -19.91 3.09 6.00
CA LYS A 54 -20.10 1.64 5.86
C LYS A 54 -20.30 1.21 4.39
N ASN A 55 -19.65 1.92 3.47
CA ASN A 55 -19.74 1.69 2.03
C ASN A 55 -18.73 0.61 1.61
N THR A 56 -19.15 -0.65 1.71
CA THR A 56 -18.32 -1.81 1.35
C THR A 56 -17.92 -1.83 -0.12
N GLU A 57 -18.77 -1.34 -1.02
CA GLU A 57 -18.46 -1.29 -2.45
C GLU A 57 -17.28 -0.36 -2.74
N GLU A 58 -17.28 0.84 -2.14
CA GLU A 58 -16.15 1.77 -2.28
C GLU A 58 -14.88 1.21 -1.62
N ILE A 59 -14.99 0.54 -0.47
CA ILE A 59 -13.86 -0.14 0.18
C ILE A 59 -13.23 -1.18 -0.77
N SER A 60 -14.05 -2.05 -1.37
CA SER A 60 -13.59 -3.06 -2.34
C SER A 60 -12.92 -2.41 -3.56
N ARG A 61 -13.52 -1.36 -4.10
CA ARG A 61 -12.97 -0.63 -5.25
C ARG A 61 -11.62 0.03 -4.93
N LEU A 62 -11.49 0.65 -3.76
CA LEU A 62 -10.24 1.26 -3.32
C LEU A 62 -9.18 0.19 -3.02
N ALA A 63 -9.58 -0.92 -2.41
CA ALA A 63 -8.69 -2.05 -2.15
C ALA A 63 -8.10 -2.58 -3.45
N HIS A 64 -8.92 -2.80 -4.49
CA HIS A 64 -8.46 -3.20 -5.82
C HIS A 64 -7.46 -2.21 -6.44
N LYS A 65 -7.67 -0.90 -6.25
CA LYS A 65 -6.77 0.15 -6.76
C LYS A 65 -5.45 0.21 -6.02
N MET A 66 -5.46 0.01 -4.70
CA MET A 66 -4.26 0.02 -3.88
C MET A 66 -3.46 -1.28 -4.05
N LEU A 67 -4.13 -2.40 -4.28
CA LEU A 67 -3.52 -3.72 -4.41
C LEU A 67 -2.28 -3.79 -5.34
N PRO A 68 -2.35 -3.33 -6.61
CA PRO A 68 -1.20 -3.40 -7.51
C PRO A 68 -0.03 -2.55 -7.02
N LEU A 69 -0.31 -1.38 -6.43
CA LEU A 69 0.70 -0.48 -5.88
C LEU A 69 1.44 -1.16 -4.72
N PHE A 70 0.72 -1.77 -3.78
CA PHE A 70 1.31 -2.43 -2.61
C PHE A 70 2.03 -3.73 -2.96
N ARG A 71 1.57 -4.46 -3.99
CA ARG A 71 2.29 -5.62 -4.55
C ARG A 71 3.64 -5.22 -5.14
N GLN A 72 3.72 -4.07 -5.79
CA GLN A 72 4.97 -3.58 -6.35
C GLN A 72 6.04 -3.30 -5.27
N LEU A 73 5.59 -2.94 -4.07
CA LEU A 73 6.42 -2.78 -2.87
C LEU A 73 6.58 -4.07 -2.03
N GLU A 74 6.03 -5.20 -2.49
CA GLU A 74 5.94 -6.51 -1.82
C GLU A 74 5.55 -6.45 -0.33
N VAL A 75 4.65 -5.53 0.03
CA VAL A 75 4.15 -5.35 1.40
C VAL A 75 3.14 -6.44 1.73
N THR A 76 3.65 -7.61 2.08
CA THR A 76 2.87 -8.85 2.13
C THR A 76 1.68 -8.77 3.10
N GLU A 77 1.84 -8.13 4.26
CA GLU A 77 0.77 -8.01 5.27
C GLU A 77 -0.39 -7.15 4.75
N THR A 78 -0.09 -5.93 4.29
CA THR A 78 -1.12 -5.03 3.76
C THR A 78 -1.75 -5.58 2.47
N VAL A 79 -0.97 -6.25 1.61
CA VAL A 79 -1.50 -6.88 0.39
C VAL A 79 -2.56 -7.93 0.74
N LYS A 80 -2.33 -8.77 1.77
CA LYS A 80 -3.34 -9.74 2.21
C LYS A 80 -4.63 -9.05 2.66
N ALA A 81 -4.53 -8.05 3.53
CA ALA A 81 -5.70 -7.31 4.01
C ALA A 81 -6.49 -6.67 2.85
N LEU A 82 -5.79 -6.04 1.89
CA LEU A 82 -6.43 -5.46 0.71
C LEU A 82 -7.05 -6.54 -0.20
N GLN A 83 -6.46 -7.74 -0.31
CA GLN A 83 -7.02 -8.84 -1.10
C GLN A 83 -8.33 -9.36 -0.52
N ASP A 84 -8.40 -9.51 0.80
CA ASP A 84 -9.63 -9.85 1.53
C ASP A 84 -10.71 -8.78 1.29
N LEU A 85 -10.34 -7.50 1.37
CA LEU A 85 -11.24 -6.37 1.17
C LEU A 85 -11.68 -6.16 -0.28
N GLU A 86 -10.89 -6.60 -1.27
CA GLU A 86 -11.24 -6.54 -2.69
C GLU A 86 -12.49 -7.38 -3.00
N HIS A 87 -12.63 -8.53 -2.35
CA HIS A 87 -13.76 -9.44 -2.54
C HIS A 87 -14.35 -9.91 -1.20
N PRO A 88 -14.97 -8.99 -0.43
CA PRO A 88 -15.41 -9.31 0.93
C PRO A 88 -16.53 -10.35 0.94
N GLU A 89 -17.38 -10.36 -0.09
CA GLU A 89 -18.41 -11.37 -0.32
C GLU A 89 -17.84 -12.76 -0.61
N LYS A 90 -16.80 -12.86 -1.45
CA LYS A 90 -16.14 -14.15 -1.73
C LYS A 90 -15.44 -14.69 -0.50
N ASN A 91 -14.87 -13.81 0.33
CA ASN A 91 -14.22 -14.16 1.58
C ASN A 91 -15.19 -14.29 2.77
N ASN A 92 -16.51 -14.20 2.54
CA ASN A 92 -17.53 -14.31 3.58
C ASN A 92 -17.28 -13.38 4.79
N LEU A 93 -16.73 -12.18 4.52
CA LEU A 93 -16.36 -11.23 5.56
C LEU A 93 -17.60 -10.58 6.17
N SER A 94 -17.67 -10.60 7.50
CA SER A 94 -18.69 -9.87 8.24
C SER A 94 -18.42 -8.36 8.21
N PRO A 95 -19.43 -7.49 8.42
CA PRO A 95 -19.26 -6.04 8.46
C PRO A 95 -18.20 -5.56 9.48
N GLN A 96 -18.09 -6.25 10.62
CA GLN A 96 -17.04 -6.00 11.61
C GLN A 96 -15.64 -6.37 11.09
N GLN A 97 -15.52 -7.47 10.34
CA GLN A 97 -14.23 -7.89 9.75
C GLN A 97 -13.80 -6.90 8.69
N ILE A 98 -14.70 -6.50 7.80
CA ILE A 98 -14.45 -5.46 6.79
C ILE A 98 -13.97 -4.17 7.47
N SER A 99 -14.66 -3.75 8.53
CA SER A 99 -14.29 -2.53 9.27
C SER A 99 -12.90 -2.65 9.92
N SER A 100 -12.61 -3.80 10.54
CA SER A 100 -11.33 -4.08 11.18
C SER A 100 -10.18 -4.13 10.17
N LEU A 101 -10.36 -4.88 9.08
CA LEU A 101 -9.38 -5.01 8.00
C LEU A 101 -9.14 -3.68 7.28
N THR A 102 -10.20 -2.90 7.07
CA THR A 102 -10.08 -1.57 6.45
C THR A 102 -9.30 -0.63 7.36
N GLY A 103 -9.60 -0.61 8.66
CA GLY A 103 -8.83 0.17 9.64
C GLY A 103 -7.36 -0.26 9.72
N GLN A 104 -7.10 -1.56 9.66
CA GLN A 104 -5.76 -2.11 9.60
C GLN A 104 -5.02 -1.65 8.32
N ALA A 105 -5.63 -1.83 7.14
CA ALA A 105 -5.03 -1.42 5.87
C ALA A 105 -4.74 0.08 5.81
N ILE A 106 -5.65 0.92 6.33
CA ILE A 106 -5.45 2.37 6.48
C ILE A 106 -4.21 2.67 7.33
N ARG A 107 -4.09 1.98 8.46
CA ARG A 107 -2.97 2.19 9.39
C ARG A 107 -1.65 1.77 8.75
N GLU A 108 -1.58 0.56 8.19
CA GLU A 108 -0.36 0.06 7.54
C GLU A 108 0.04 0.93 6.34
N ALA A 109 -0.92 1.35 5.52
CA ALA A 109 -0.68 2.26 4.40
C ALA A 109 -0.08 3.60 4.85
N ARG A 110 -0.58 4.17 5.96
CA ARG A 110 -0.04 5.40 6.55
C ARG A 110 1.37 5.21 7.08
N GLU A 111 1.62 4.12 7.81
CA GLU A 111 2.94 3.80 8.33
C GLU A 111 3.95 3.63 7.20
N LEU A 112 3.57 2.94 6.12
CA LEU A 112 4.38 2.79 4.92
C LEU A 112 4.69 4.14 4.26
N VAL A 113 3.68 4.99 4.07
CA VAL A 113 3.87 6.34 3.51
C VAL A 113 4.84 7.16 4.37
N GLN A 114 4.68 7.14 5.70
CA GLN A 114 5.60 7.86 6.59
C GLN A 114 7.03 7.34 6.49
N LYS A 115 7.22 6.01 6.45
CA LYS A 115 8.53 5.39 6.24
C LYS A 115 9.15 5.83 4.92
N LEU A 116 8.40 5.77 3.82
CA LEU A 116 8.87 6.21 2.51
C LEU A 116 9.26 7.69 2.50
N ARG A 117 8.44 8.56 3.09
CA ARG A 117 8.77 10.00 3.17
C ARG A 117 10.03 10.26 3.97
N ALA A 118 10.21 9.57 5.09
CA ALA A 118 11.39 9.70 5.94
C ALA A 118 12.66 9.16 5.26
N SER A 119 12.59 7.98 4.65
CA SER A 119 13.74 7.34 4.00
C SER A 119 14.20 8.06 2.74
N PHE A 120 13.28 8.65 1.97
CA PHE A 120 13.56 9.29 0.67
C PHE A 120 13.46 10.82 0.69
N HIS A 121 13.30 11.43 1.86
CA HIS A 121 13.13 12.88 2.05
C HIS A 121 12.09 13.50 1.10
N LEU A 122 10.95 12.80 0.93
CA LEU A 122 9.89 13.25 0.04
C LEU A 122 9.12 14.40 0.71
N VAL A 123 9.16 15.58 0.09
CA VAL A 123 8.48 16.81 0.54
C VAL A 123 6.96 16.67 0.47
#